data_AF-A0A1F8PUK1-F1
#
_entry.id   AF-A0A1F8PUK1-F1
#
_cell.length_a   1.000
_cell.length_b   1.000
_cell.length_c   1.000
_cell.angle_alpha   90.00
_cell.angle_beta   90.00
_cell.angle_gamma   90.00
#
_symmetry.space_group_name_H-M   'P 1'
#
loop_
_entity.id
_entity.type
_entity.pdbx_description
1 polymer ?
#
loop_
_entity_poly.entity_id
_entity_poly.type
_entity_poly.pdbx_seq_one_letter_code
_entity_poly.pdbx_strand_id
1 'polypeptide(L)'
;MKRFLICALVMITLAACADGSSLYRHNCSEGGEVCIELQAEEPIVNGEPVIITITVTSEKDIPDLKIFLYSFPKTQIEDIDGWNDDGVNWVIDTKANRSYTFTRKVLLSSKEGLFDVIAEVYTPSLHTADMISILLTDDGGKVYHSGTPIPITEGPVPLFTGPSPTFEPTRTRPIFPTAVSTTEAPPLEVLGTPAYPPPGTPYP
;
A
#
# COMPACT_ATOMS: atom_id res chain seq x y z
N MET A 1 -43.72 -20.22 33.72
CA MET A 1 -43.05 -18.92 33.49
C MET A 1 -41.50 -18.97 33.55
N LYS A 2 -40.86 -20.05 34.04
CA LYS A 2 -39.38 -20.15 34.10
C LYS A 2 -38.70 -20.54 32.78
N ARG A 3 -39.42 -21.17 31.84
CA ARG A 3 -38.87 -21.66 30.55
C ARG A 3 -38.75 -20.57 29.48
N PHE A 4 -39.57 -19.52 29.53
CA PHE A 4 -39.49 -18.40 28.59
C PHE A 4 -38.25 -17.52 28.81
N LEU A 5 -37.77 -17.40 30.05
CA LEU A 5 -36.56 -16.64 30.39
C LEU A 5 -35.28 -17.29 29.85
N ILE A 6 -35.25 -18.61 29.71
CA ILE A 6 -34.07 -19.34 29.21
C ILE A 6 -33.91 -19.16 27.69
N CYS A 7 -35.02 -19.13 26.94
CA CYS A 7 -34.96 -18.88 25.50
C CYS A 7 -34.51 -17.45 25.16
N ALA A 8 -34.91 -16.46 25.96
CA ALA A 8 -34.48 -15.07 25.76
C ALA A 8 -32.97 -14.89 26.00
N LEU A 9 -32.39 -15.59 26.98
CA LEU A 9 -30.95 -15.54 27.26
C LEU A 9 -30.10 -16.18 26.16
N VAL A 10 -30.57 -17.28 25.55
CA VAL A 10 -29.85 -17.95 24.44
C VAL A 10 -29.84 -17.10 23.18
N MET A 11 -30.92 -16.37 22.87
CA MET A 11 -30.96 -15.49 21.69
C MET A 11 -30.04 -14.27 21.82
N ILE A 12 -29.81 -13.77 23.04
CA ILE A 12 -28.90 -12.63 23.29
C ILE A 12 -27.43 -13.06 23.12
N THR A 13 -27.08 -14.32 23.43
CA THR A 13 -25.70 -14.80 23.27
C THR A 13 -25.29 -15.09 21.83
N LEU A 14 -26.24 -15.29 20.89
CA LEU A 14 -25.89 -15.51 19.47
C LEU A 14 -25.65 -14.21 18.68
N ALA A 15 -26.01 -13.04 19.20
CA ALA A 15 -25.78 -11.75 18.51
C ALA A 15 -24.37 -11.18 18.74
N ALA A 16 -23.57 -11.76 19.65
CA ALA A 16 -22.23 -11.28 20.00
C ALA A 16 -21.10 -11.88 19.13
N CYS A 17 -21.43 -12.76 18.18
CA CYS A 17 -20.48 -13.31 17.21
C CYS A 17 -20.98 -13.08 15.78
N ALA A 18 -21.51 -11.89 15.52
CA ALA A 18 -21.46 -11.34 14.18
C ALA A 18 -20.22 -10.46 14.13
N ASP A 19 -19.05 -11.08 13.97
CA ASP A 19 -17.94 -10.37 13.35
C ASP A 19 -18.49 -9.92 12.00
N GLY A 20 -18.86 -8.63 11.94
CA GLY A 20 -19.31 -7.97 10.75
C GLY A 20 -18.13 -7.94 9.79
N SER A 21 -17.86 -9.07 9.14
CA SER A 21 -17.03 -9.13 7.95
C SER A 21 -17.81 -8.39 6.88
N SER A 22 -17.67 -7.07 6.92
CA SER A 22 -18.15 -6.15 5.91
C SER A 22 -17.72 -6.67 4.54
N LEU A 23 -18.54 -6.42 3.53
CA LEU A 23 -18.39 -6.91 2.15
C LEU A 23 -17.12 -6.41 1.42
N TYR A 24 -16.16 -5.83 2.13
CA TYR A 24 -14.83 -5.53 1.60
C TYR A 24 -13.95 -6.75 1.79
N ARG A 25 -13.47 -7.33 0.68
CA ARG A 25 -12.27 -8.17 0.72
C ARG A 25 -11.19 -7.37 1.44
N HIS A 26 -10.92 -7.71 2.69
CA HIS A 26 -9.84 -7.09 3.44
C HIS A 26 -8.57 -7.23 2.60
N ASN A 27 -7.87 -6.11 2.39
CA ASN A 27 -6.58 -6.12 1.71
C ASN A 27 -5.57 -6.77 2.64
N CYS A 28 -5.57 -8.10 2.61
CA CYS A 28 -4.70 -8.93 3.41
C CYS A 28 -3.57 -9.49 2.56
N SER A 29 -2.48 -9.84 3.22
CA SER A 29 -1.41 -10.62 2.61
C SER A 29 -1.91 -12.00 2.20
N GLU A 30 -1.11 -12.69 1.39
CA GLU A 30 -1.32 -14.12 1.17
C GLU A 30 -1.39 -14.85 2.52
N GLY A 31 -2.39 -15.70 2.70
CA GLY A 31 -2.65 -16.41 3.95
C GLY A 31 -3.33 -15.60 5.06
N GLY A 32 -3.62 -14.31 4.87
CA GLY A 32 -4.39 -13.50 5.83
C GLY A 32 -3.59 -13.00 7.04
N GLU A 33 -2.28 -13.17 7.07
CA GLU A 33 -1.45 -12.91 8.25
C GLU A 33 -1.42 -11.44 8.68
N VAL A 34 -1.51 -10.53 7.71
CA VAL A 34 -1.58 -9.10 7.91
C VAL A 34 -2.64 -8.53 7.00
N CYS A 35 -3.50 -7.67 7.54
CA CYS A 35 -4.47 -6.91 6.76
C CYS A 35 -4.24 -5.41 6.98
N ILE A 36 -4.45 -4.65 5.92
CA ILE A 36 -4.39 -3.19 5.91
C ILE A 36 -5.73 -2.62 5.46
N GLU A 37 -6.12 -1.53 6.09
CA GLU A 37 -7.27 -0.72 5.72
C GLU A 37 -6.85 0.76 5.62
N LEU A 38 -7.26 1.42 4.54
CA LEU A 38 -7.01 2.82 4.28
C LEU A 38 -8.31 3.60 4.19
N GLN A 39 -8.42 4.68 4.96
CA GLN A 39 -9.60 5.54 5.01
C GLN A 39 -9.19 7.02 4.91
N ALA A 40 -10.04 7.81 4.26
CA ALA A 40 -9.98 9.27 4.30
C ALA A 40 -11.17 9.81 5.10
N GLU A 41 -10.94 10.85 5.88
CA GLU A 41 -12.01 11.57 6.56
C GLU A 41 -12.78 12.43 5.55
N GLU A 42 -14.10 12.23 5.50
CA GLU A 42 -15.02 13.01 4.67
C GLU A 42 -15.83 14.01 5.53
N PRO A 43 -16.20 15.18 4.98
CA PRO A 43 -16.03 15.62 3.59
C PRO A 43 -14.63 16.18 3.28
N ILE A 44 -14.19 16.02 2.03
CA ILE A 44 -12.94 16.60 1.54
C ILE A 44 -13.19 18.00 1.02
N VAL A 45 -12.55 18.99 1.63
CA VAL A 45 -12.63 20.41 1.25
C VAL A 45 -11.42 20.78 0.39
N ASN A 46 -11.65 21.42 -0.75
CA ASN A 46 -10.56 21.83 -1.65
C ASN A 46 -9.62 22.83 -0.96
N GLY A 47 -8.32 22.54 -1.02
CA GLY A 47 -7.26 23.35 -0.39
C GLY A 47 -7.01 23.06 1.09
N GLU A 48 -7.83 22.23 1.73
CA GLU A 48 -7.59 21.76 3.10
C GLU A 48 -6.87 20.40 3.09
N PRO A 49 -6.00 20.11 4.07
CA PRO A 49 -5.41 18.79 4.21
C PRO A 49 -6.46 17.72 4.53
N VAL A 50 -6.41 16.61 3.83
CA VAL A 50 -7.25 15.42 4.07
C VAL A 50 -6.63 14.57 5.17
N ILE A 51 -7.43 14.17 6.16
CA ILE A 51 -6.96 13.25 7.20
C ILE A 51 -7.07 11.81 6.68
N ILE A 52 -5.94 11.13 6.62
CA ILE A 52 -5.82 9.73 6.21
C ILE A 52 -5.55 8.88 7.43
N THR A 53 -6.30 7.79 7.57
CA THR A 53 -6.12 6.78 8.62
C THR A 53 -5.80 5.44 8.00
N ILE A 54 -4.70 4.84 8.46
CA ILE A 54 -4.26 3.49 8.10
C ILE A 54 -4.47 2.61 9.33
N THR A 55 -5.17 1.50 9.17
CA THR A 55 -5.31 0.47 10.21
C THR A 55 -4.61 -0.79 9.74
N VAL A 56 -3.66 -1.28 10.53
CA VAL A 56 -2.95 -2.55 10.28
C VAL A 56 -3.30 -3.53 11.37
N THR A 57 -3.75 -4.72 10.98
CA THR A 57 -4.03 -5.83 11.90
C THR A 57 -3.16 -7.02 11.54
N SER A 58 -2.64 -7.74 12.54
CA SER A 58 -1.89 -8.97 12.30
C SER A 58 -2.36 -10.13 13.16
N GLU A 59 -2.38 -11.34 12.60
CA GLU A 59 -2.68 -12.59 13.31
C GLU A 59 -1.47 -13.14 14.08
N LYS A 60 -0.26 -12.60 13.83
CA LYS A 60 1.00 -13.12 14.37
C LYS A 60 1.88 -11.98 14.90
N ASP A 61 2.90 -12.35 15.67
CA ASP A 61 3.99 -11.44 16.01
C ASP A 61 4.92 -11.31 14.80
N ILE A 62 5.05 -10.11 14.23
CA ILE A 62 5.93 -9.85 13.09
C ILE A 62 6.83 -8.66 13.45
N PRO A 63 8.15 -8.88 13.60
CA PRO A 63 9.10 -7.82 13.85
C PRO A 63 9.38 -7.01 12.58
N ASP A 64 9.83 -5.77 12.77
CA ASP A 64 10.30 -4.89 11.68
C ASP A 64 9.31 -4.75 10.51
N LEU A 65 8.01 -4.82 10.79
CA LEU A 65 6.96 -4.65 9.79
C LEU A 65 6.99 -3.20 9.29
N LYS A 66 7.18 -3.02 7.98
CA LYS A 66 7.25 -1.68 7.40
C LYS A 66 5.92 -1.30 6.79
N ILE A 67 5.52 -0.06 7.05
CA ILE A 67 4.28 0.52 6.56
C ILE A 67 4.65 1.77 5.78
N PHE A 68 4.10 1.95 4.58
CA PHE A 68 4.36 3.10 3.71
C PHE A 68 3.05 3.74 3.33
N LEU A 69 3.05 5.08 3.23
CA LEU A 69 1.95 5.86 2.71
C LEU A 69 2.50 6.82 1.65
N TYR A 70 1.92 6.79 0.46
CA TYR A 70 2.28 7.68 -0.64
C TYR A 70 1.08 7.94 -1.55
N SER A 71 1.25 8.79 -2.56
CA SER A 71 0.17 9.11 -3.51
C SER A 71 0.64 9.20 -4.96
N PHE A 72 -0.31 9.04 -5.89
CA PHE A 72 -0.14 9.32 -7.31
C PHE A 72 -1.32 10.17 -7.84
N PRO A 73 -1.10 11.35 -8.44
CA PRO A 73 0.19 12.05 -8.53
C PRO A 73 0.76 12.38 -7.15
N LYS A 74 2.04 12.77 -7.10
CA LYS A 74 2.68 13.13 -5.83
C LYS A 74 1.93 14.28 -5.15
N THR A 75 1.69 14.11 -3.85
CA THR A 75 1.06 15.09 -2.95
C THR A 75 1.93 15.26 -1.72
N GLN A 76 1.68 16.31 -0.93
CA GLN A 76 2.44 16.52 0.30
C GLN A 76 1.78 15.76 1.45
N ILE A 77 2.54 14.94 2.16
CA ILE A 77 2.10 14.17 3.32
C ILE A 77 2.84 14.68 4.56
N GLU A 78 2.11 14.87 5.65
CA GLU A 78 2.67 15.28 6.94
C GLU A 78 3.63 14.20 7.47
N ASP A 79 4.81 14.63 7.87
CA ASP A 79 5.87 13.83 8.47
C ASP A 79 6.42 14.53 9.72
N ILE A 80 7.33 13.88 10.44
CA ILE A 80 7.89 14.38 11.69
C ILE A 80 8.62 15.74 11.52
N ASP A 81 9.23 15.95 10.36
CA ASP A 81 10.02 17.14 10.03
C ASP A 81 9.27 18.16 9.17
N GLY A 82 7.97 17.93 8.89
CA GLY A 82 7.15 18.83 8.08
C GLY A 82 6.37 18.11 6.98
N TRP A 83 6.38 18.65 5.76
CA TRP A 83 5.66 18.07 4.62
C TRP A 83 6.64 17.37 3.67
N ASN A 84 6.29 16.16 3.24
CA ASN A 84 7.10 15.32 2.36
C ASN A 84 6.29 14.87 1.13
N ASP A 85 6.88 14.93 -0.07
CA ASP A 85 6.23 14.54 -1.34
C ASP A 85 6.64 13.16 -1.86
N ASP A 86 7.59 12.49 -1.19
CA ASP A 86 8.01 11.11 -1.47
C ASP A 86 7.23 10.07 -0.64
N GLY A 87 6.32 10.52 0.23
CA GLY A 87 5.57 9.67 1.15
C GLY A 87 6.22 9.57 2.52
N VAL A 88 5.62 8.76 3.40
CA VAL A 88 6.07 8.56 4.78
C VAL A 88 6.08 7.07 5.12
N ASN A 89 6.91 6.68 6.08
CA ASN A 89 7.02 5.30 6.51
C ASN A 89 7.05 5.12 8.02
N TRP A 90 6.69 3.93 8.44
CA TRP A 90 6.80 3.46 9.82
C TRP A 90 7.43 2.07 9.83
N VAL A 91 8.14 1.79 10.92
CA VAL A 91 8.65 0.44 11.23
C VAL A 91 8.14 0.09 12.62
N ILE A 92 7.42 -1.02 12.73
CA ILE A 92 6.81 -1.46 13.99
C ILE A 92 7.06 -2.95 14.22
N ASP A 93 7.07 -3.34 15.50
CA ASP A 93 6.90 -4.73 15.89
C ASP A 93 5.43 -4.99 16.19
N THR A 94 4.80 -5.83 15.37
CA THR A 94 3.40 -6.20 15.59
C THR A 94 3.29 -7.33 16.61
N LYS A 95 2.13 -7.37 17.27
CA LYS A 95 1.71 -8.45 18.15
C LYS A 95 0.46 -9.11 17.59
N ALA A 96 0.38 -10.41 17.76
CA ALA A 96 -0.75 -11.22 17.33
C ALA A 96 -2.08 -10.66 17.86
N ASN A 97 -3.06 -10.57 16.97
CA ASN A 97 -4.42 -10.08 17.22
C ASN A 97 -4.46 -8.66 17.80
N ARG A 98 -3.52 -7.80 17.38
CA ARG A 98 -3.52 -6.37 17.68
C ARG A 98 -3.69 -5.54 16.42
N SER A 99 -4.37 -4.41 16.59
CA SER A 99 -4.55 -3.39 15.58
C SER A 99 -3.65 -2.19 15.89
N TYR A 100 -3.05 -1.63 14.85
CA TYR A 100 -2.19 -0.46 14.90
C TYR A 100 -2.77 0.58 13.96
N THR A 101 -2.92 1.81 14.45
CA THR A 101 -3.54 2.90 13.68
C THR A 101 -2.53 4.03 13.48
N PHE A 102 -2.43 4.50 12.24
CA PHE A 102 -1.57 5.60 11.84
C PHE A 102 -2.42 6.68 11.18
N THR A 103 -2.25 7.92 11.62
CA THR A 103 -2.99 9.05 11.06
C THR A 103 -2.02 10.08 10.52
N ARG A 104 -2.29 10.58 9.32
CA ARG A 104 -1.52 11.64 8.64
C ARG A 104 -2.41 12.58 7.88
N LYS A 105 -1.99 13.84 7.78
CA LYS A 105 -2.59 14.79 6.85
C LYS A 105 -1.95 14.67 5.48
N VAL A 106 -2.77 14.70 4.44
CA VAL A 106 -2.37 14.70 3.03
C VAL A 106 -2.91 15.95 2.38
N LEU A 107 -2.02 16.81 1.91
CA LEU A 107 -2.35 18.01 1.18
C LEU A 107 -2.37 17.71 -0.32
N LEU A 108 -3.58 17.54 -0.85
CA LEU A 108 -3.83 17.40 -2.28
C LEU A 108 -3.53 18.72 -2.98
N SER A 109 -3.05 18.67 -4.22
CA SER A 109 -2.90 19.91 -5.00
C SER A 109 -4.27 20.52 -5.26
N SER A 110 -4.43 21.84 -5.17
CA SER A 110 -5.71 22.52 -5.43
C SER A 110 -6.22 22.43 -6.87
N LYS A 111 -5.53 21.68 -7.74
CA LYS A 111 -5.97 21.38 -9.10
C LYS A 111 -6.95 20.23 -9.05
N GLU A 112 -8.07 20.37 -9.74
CA GLU A 112 -8.99 19.27 -9.97
C GLU A 112 -8.26 18.07 -10.58
N GLY A 113 -8.63 16.87 -10.15
CA GLY A 113 -7.96 15.66 -10.60
C GLY A 113 -8.28 14.44 -9.76
N LEU A 114 -7.76 13.31 -10.22
CA LEU A 114 -7.81 12.05 -9.51
C LEU A 114 -6.49 11.82 -8.77
N PHE A 115 -6.58 11.53 -7.48
CA PHE A 115 -5.44 11.22 -6.62
C PHE A 115 -5.62 9.84 -6.01
N ASP A 116 -4.73 8.93 -6.30
CA ASP A 116 -4.65 7.64 -5.63
C ASP A 116 -3.77 7.81 -4.39
N VAL A 117 -4.33 7.53 -3.21
CA VAL A 117 -3.59 7.43 -1.96
C VAL A 117 -3.44 5.94 -1.66
N ILE A 118 -2.21 5.51 -1.47
CA ILE A 118 -1.85 4.10 -1.37
C ILE A 118 -1.12 3.89 -0.05
N ALA A 119 -1.55 2.88 0.70
CA ALA A 119 -0.84 2.42 1.87
C ALA A 119 -0.40 0.97 1.65
N GLU A 120 0.86 0.69 1.94
CA GLU A 120 1.47 -0.62 1.75
C GLU A 120 2.03 -1.12 3.08
N VAL A 121 1.93 -2.42 3.30
CA VAL A 121 2.64 -3.12 4.37
C VAL A 121 3.54 -4.18 3.75
N TYR A 122 4.82 -4.18 4.12
CA TYR A 122 5.73 -5.22 3.64
C TYR A 122 6.80 -5.67 4.63
N THR A 123 7.20 -6.92 4.46
CA THR A 123 8.46 -7.52 4.91
C THR A 123 9.10 -8.22 3.68
N PRO A 124 10.31 -8.79 3.77
CA PRO A 124 10.86 -9.56 2.65
C PRO A 124 9.98 -10.73 2.17
N SER A 125 9.08 -11.26 3.01
CA SER A 125 8.24 -12.42 2.70
C SER A 125 6.74 -12.12 2.63
N LEU A 126 6.33 -10.89 2.93
CA LEU A 126 4.91 -10.51 3.02
C LEU A 126 4.71 -9.15 2.35
N HIS A 127 3.64 -9.02 1.56
CA HIS A 127 3.24 -7.76 0.96
C HIS A 127 1.72 -7.68 0.89
N THR A 128 1.15 -6.54 1.28
CA THR A 128 -0.26 -6.21 1.06
C THR A 128 -0.43 -4.70 0.97
N ALA A 129 -1.47 -4.25 0.28
CA ALA A 129 -1.70 -2.83 0.02
C ALA A 129 -3.19 -2.53 -0.04
N ASP A 130 -3.58 -1.35 0.44
CA ASP A 130 -4.89 -0.76 0.20
C ASP A 130 -4.74 0.58 -0.52
N MET A 131 -5.77 0.93 -1.29
CA MET A 131 -5.81 2.13 -2.09
C MET A 131 -7.20 2.75 -2.04
N ILE A 132 -7.21 4.06 -1.88
CA ILE A 132 -8.37 4.91 -2.11
C ILE A 132 -8.04 5.89 -3.23
N SER A 133 -9.04 6.20 -4.05
CA SER A 133 -8.95 7.24 -5.07
C SER A 133 -9.80 8.42 -4.64
N ILE A 134 -9.24 9.62 -4.66
CA ILE A 134 -9.91 10.88 -4.35
C ILE A 134 -10.09 11.65 -5.65
N LEU A 135 -11.34 11.82 -6.09
CA LEU A 135 -11.67 12.73 -7.18
C LEU A 135 -11.93 14.12 -6.58
N LEU A 136 -10.99 15.04 -6.79
CA LEU A 136 -11.11 16.42 -6.35
C LEU A 136 -11.70 17.30 -7.46
N THR A 137 -12.75 18.03 -7.14
CA THR A 137 -13.38 19.05 -8.00
C THR A 137 -13.50 20.39 -7.26
N ASP A 138 -13.97 21.43 -7.94
CA ASP A 138 -14.26 22.75 -7.35
C ASP A 138 -15.27 22.67 -6.19
N ASP A 139 -16.16 21.69 -6.21
CA ASP A 139 -17.18 21.44 -5.17
C ASP A 139 -16.64 20.66 -3.94
N GLY A 140 -15.40 20.17 -4.00
CA GLY A 140 -14.79 19.32 -2.97
C GLY A 140 -14.31 17.97 -3.51
N GLY A 141 -13.89 17.09 -2.61
CA GLY A 141 -13.40 15.75 -2.95
C GLY A 141 -14.41 14.65 -2.66
N LYS A 142 -14.40 13.61 -3.50
CA LYS A 142 -15.14 12.35 -3.28
C LYS A 142 -14.17 11.18 -3.18
N VAL A 143 -14.36 10.32 -2.18
CA VAL A 143 -13.53 9.14 -1.95
C VAL A 143 -14.14 7.91 -2.64
N TYR A 144 -13.30 7.13 -3.31
CA TYR A 144 -13.64 5.86 -3.92
C TYR A 144 -12.69 4.78 -3.39
N HIS A 145 -13.24 3.73 -2.80
CA HIS A 145 -12.46 2.59 -2.34
C HIS A 145 -12.17 1.63 -3.50
N SER A 146 -11.10 0.86 -3.38
CA SER A 146 -10.74 -0.20 -4.32
C SER A 146 -11.96 -1.06 -4.72
N GLY A 147 -12.15 -1.25 -6.03
CA GLY A 147 -13.30 -1.96 -6.60
C GLY A 147 -14.57 -1.13 -6.79
N THR A 148 -14.62 0.12 -6.30
CA THR A 148 -15.72 1.04 -6.57
C THR A 148 -15.50 1.73 -7.92
N PRO A 149 -16.48 1.72 -8.84
CA PRO A 149 -16.35 2.44 -10.10
C PRO A 149 -16.21 3.95 -9.86
N ILE A 150 -15.16 4.54 -10.40
CA ILE A 150 -14.99 6.00 -10.43
C ILE A 150 -15.80 6.52 -11.63
N PRO A 151 -16.69 7.51 -11.45
CA PRO A 151 -17.44 8.10 -12.54
C PRO A 151 -16.47 8.85 -13.46
N ILE A 152 -16.02 8.19 -14.52
CA ILE A 152 -15.36 8.84 -15.64
C ILE A 152 -16.42 9.66 -16.39
N THR A 153 -16.31 10.98 -16.33
CA THR A 153 -17.11 11.82 -17.23
C THR A 153 -16.47 11.67 -18.60
N GLU A 154 -17.12 10.95 -19.53
CA GLU A 154 -16.68 10.91 -20.92
C GLU A 154 -16.69 12.34 -21.47
N GLY A 155 -15.51 12.95 -21.58
CA GLY A 155 -15.34 14.18 -22.32
C GLY A 155 -15.72 13.96 -23.79
N PRO A 156 -16.12 15.02 -24.52
CA PRO A 156 -16.38 14.88 -25.94
C PRO A 156 -15.14 14.29 -26.63
N VAL A 157 -15.33 13.14 -27.29
CA VAL A 157 -14.29 12.54 -28.12
C VAL A 157 -13.82 13.63 -29.10
N PRO A 158 -12.52 13.97 -29.14
CA PRO A 158 -12.05 14.95 -30.11
C PRO A 158 -12.45 14.45 -31.51
N LEU A 159 -13.35 15.18 -32.16
CA LEU A 159 -13.63 15.00 -33.58
C LEU A 159 -12.35 15.42 -34.32
N PHE A 160 -11.46 14.46 -34.56
CA PHE A 160 -10.37 14.62 -35.52
C PHE A 160 -10.99 14.76 -36.92
N THR A 161 -11.37 15.98 -37.29
CA THR A 161 -11.75 16.35 -38.67
C THR A 161 -10.54 16.72 -39.53
N GLY A 162 -9.33 16.36 -39.08
CA GLY A 162 -8.11 16.52 -39.86
C GLY A 162 -7.90 15.36 -40.85
N PRO A 163 -7.17 15.57 -41.96
CA PRO A 163 -6.81 14.47 -42.85
C PRO A 163 -6.05 13.41 -42.06
N SER A 164 -6.45 12.15 -42.26
CA SER A 164 -5.85 10.98 -41.62
C SER A 164 -4.31 11.07 -41.73
N PRO A 165 -3.55 11.04 -40.62
CA PRO A 165 -2.10 11.05 -40.70
C PRO A 165 -1.69 9.80 -41.48
N THR A 166 -1.10 10.01 -42.65
CA THR A 166 -0.40 8.95 -43.37
C THR A 166 0.77 8.57 -42.47
N PHE A 167 0.66 7.44 -41.78
CA PHE A 167 1.78 6.86 -41.06
C PHE A 167 2.87 6.58 -42.09
N GLU A 168 3.95 7.38 -42.07
CA GLU A 168 5.18 6.99 -42.76
C GLU A 168 5.63 5.65 -42.18
N PRO A 169 5.92 4.64 -43.01
CA PRO A 169 6.44 3.37 -42.52
C PRO A 169 7.75 3.63 -41.78
N THR A 170 7.76 3.28 -40.49
CA THR A 170 8.93 3.33 -39.61
C THR A 170 10.13 2.75 -40.34
N ARG A 171 11.11 3.61 -40.63
CA ARG A 171 12.38 3.22 -41.23
C ARG A 171 13.08 2.26 -40.26
N THR A 172 13.10 0.97 -40.58
CA THR A 172 13.82 -0.05 -39.82
C THR A 172 15.28 0.37 -39.72
N ARG A 173 15.72 0.81 -38.53
CA ARG A 173 17.14 1.06 -38.28
C ARG A 173 17.87 -0.28 -38.37
N PRO A 174 18.94 -0.39 -39.19
CA PRO A 174 19.79 -1.57 -39.15
C PRO A 174 20.40 -1.70 -37.76
N ILE A 175 20.30 -2.91 -37.20
CA ILE A 175 20.93 -3.31 -35.95
C ILE A 175 22.44 -3.18 -36.17
N PHE A 176 23.06 -2.18 -35.55
CA PHE A 176 24.50 -2.19 -35.38
C PHE A 176 24.85 -3.35 -34.42
N PRO A 177 25.81 -4.21 -34.74
CA PRO A 177 26.30 -5.19 -33.78
C PRO A 177 26.99 -4.42 -32.64
N THR A 178 26.38 -4.47 -31.46
CA THR A 178 27.04 -4.06 -30.22
C THR A 178 28.26 -4.97 -30.04
N ALA A 179 29.45 -4.39 -30.08
CA ALA A 179 30.67 -5.08 -29.69
C ALA A 179 30.51 -5.51 -28.22
N VAL A 180 30.48 -6.83 -27.99
CA VAL A 180 30.55 -7.39 -26.64
C VAL A 180 31.95 -7.09 -26.11
N SER A 181 32.06 -6.10 -25.24
CA SER A 181 33.26 -5.91 -24.44
C SER A 181 33.24 -6.94 -23.32
N THR A 182 33.91 -8.07 -23.56
CA THR A 182 34.23 -9.06 -22.53
C THR A 182 35.24 -8.41 -21.59
N THR A 183 34.76 -7.79 -20.52
CA THR A 183 35.61 -7.50 -19.36
C THR A 183 35.81 -8.82 -18.64
N GLU A 184 37.00 -9.36 -18.78
CA GLU A 184 37.49 -10.54 -18.07
C GLU A 184 37.39 -10.26 -16.56
N ALA A 185 36.61 -11.06 -15.85
CA ALA A 185 36.52 -10.98 -14.39
C ALA A 185 37.89 -11.37 -13.80
N PRO A 186 38.41 -10.65 -12.79
CA PRO A 186 39.64 -11.05 -12.12
C PRO A 186 39.46 -12.43 -11.46
N PRO A 187 40.52 -13.25 -11.41
CA PRO A 187 40.47 -14.57 -10.81
C PRO A 187 40.09 -14.47 -9.32
N LEU A 188 39.22 -15.38 -8.88
CA LEU A 188 38.86 -15.55 -7.47
C LEU A 188 40.13 -15.83 -6.65
N GLU A 189 40.52 -14.88 -5.80
CA GLU A 189 41.44 -15.17 -4.70
C GLU A 189 40.76 -16.16 -3.76
N VAL A 190 41.33 -17.36 -3.69
CA VAL A 190 40.99 -18.37 -2.70
C VAL A 190 41.40 -17.83 -1.34
N LEU A 191 40.44 -17.23 -0.62
CA LEU A 191 40.63 -16.89 0.79
C LEU A 191 40.79 -18.20 1.57
N GLY A 192 42.02 -18.41 2.05
CA GLY A 192 42.41 -19.58 2.82
C GLY A 192 41.47 -19.82 3.99
N THR A 193 41.06 -21.07 4.14
CA THR A 193 40.29 -21.56 5.28
C THR A 193 41.05 -21.25 6.57
N PRO A 194 40.46 -20.59 7.58
CA PRO A 194 41.10 -20.46 8.87
C PRO A 194 41.26 -21.85 9.49
N ALA A 195 42.51 -22.20 9.83
CA ALA A 195 42.83 -23.40 10.57
C ALA A 195 42.18 -23.32 11.96
N TYR A 196 41.34 -24.31 12.29
CA TYR A 196 40.84 -24.53 13.64
C TYR A 196 42.02 -24.67 14.62
N PRO A 197 42.01 -24.00 15.79
CA PRO A 197 42.94 -24.32 16.85
C PRO A 197 42.60 -25.70 17.44
N PRO A 198 43.62 -26.49 17.84
CA PRO A 198 43.39 -27.81 18.44
C PRO A 198 42.66 -27.68 19.79
N PRO A 199 41.92 -28.72 20.23
CA PRO A 199 41.25 -28.75 21.52
C PRO A 199 42.26 -28.59 22.66
N GLY A 200 42.03 -27.61 23.54
CA GLY A 200 42.78 -27.47 24.78
C GLY A 200 42.64 -28.72 25.65
N THR A 201 43.77 -29.26 26.09
CA THR A 201 43.83 -30.34 27.08
C THR A 201 43.19 -29.90 28.39
N PRO A 202 42.41 -30.76 29.06
CA PRO A 202 41.90 -30.46 30.40
C PRO A 202 43.07 -30.44 31.40
N TYR A 203 43.15 -29.37 32.21
CA TYR A 203 44.10 -29.31 33.32
C TYR A 203 43.59 -30.15 34.53
N PRO A 204 44.52 -30.76 35.29
CA PRO A 204 44.24 -31.52 36.53
C PRO A 204 43.94 -30.63 37.75
#